data_AF-W5YFK1-F1
#
_entry.id   AF-W5YFK1-F1
#
_cell.length_a   1.000
_cell.length_b   1.000
_cell.length_c   1.000
_cell.angle_alpha   90.00
_cell.angle_beta   90.00
_cell.angle_gamma   90.00
#
_symmetry.space_group_name_H-M   'P 1'
#
loop_
_entity.id
_entity.type
_entity.pdbx_description
1 polymer ?
#
loop_
_entity_poly.entity_id
_entity_poly.type
_entity_poly.pdbx_seq_one_letter_code
_entity_poly.pdbx_strand_id
1 'polypeptide(L)'
;MRVKFRKYSWQLAPGHIHDIRQRVFIDEQKVPPELEWDDTDEIADHYLAVLPDNTPVGTARLFSTLGETAHIGRMAIMPGFRGRGVGEALLRHLITEAAGDYHEIRLSAQEYAIPFYQRSGFHAFSDRYDDAGISHIDMRCLAPALLAEALEQKSAPMILGEDSDTWLFSDENRMLDLIDSVAGQAGQRLWLYDRVLEHNLYDRHRFRELISALARRHRLSEVRLLIHDDGPLVKRRHKLVELMRRLPSRIELRLVSQDYPVEDQPFMLADRDGLVYRHDFSKPEGYAKFSDPGRVKLLAENFQRMWDAGRSSLELRELPL
;
A
#
# COMPACT_ATOMS: atom_id res chain seq x y z
N MET A 1 20.12 13.65 -15.68
CA MET A 1 20.15 15.13 -15.71
C MET A 1 20.13 15.62 -14.26
N ARG A 2 20.95 16.62 -13.87
CA ARG A 2 20.90 17.17 -12.50
C ARG A 2 19.74 18.15 -12.39
N VAL A 3 18.87 17.94 -11.40
CA VAL A 3 17.70 18.78 -11.11
C VAL A 3 17.76 19.14 -9.62
N LYS A 4 17.35 20.35 -9.27
CA LYS A 4 17.15 20.80 -7.89
C LYS A 4 15.66 20.99 -7.64
N PHE A 5 15.22 20.73 -6.42
CA PHE A 5 13.84 20.94 -6.00
C PHE A 5 13.78 22.12 -5.04
N ARG A 6 12.75 22.96 -5.21
CA ARG A 6 12.48 24.10 -4.33
C ARG A 6 11.04 23.98 -3.83
N LYS A 7 10.88 24.05 -2.51
CA LYS A 7 9.61 23.94 -1.81
C LYS A 7 9.03 25.33 -1.52
N TYR A 8 7.74 25.50 -1.74
CA TYR A 8 7.00 26.76 -1.55
C TYR A 8 5.63 26.48 -0.94
N SER A 9 5.17 27.38 -0.06
CA SER A 9 3.73 27.50 0.21
C SER A 9 3.06 28.18 -0.98
N TRP A 10 1.75 28.02 -1.13
CA TRP A 10 1.00 28.62 -2.23
C TRP A 10 1.17 30.14 -2.35
N GLN A 11 1.13 30.85 -1.22
CA GLN A 11 1.22 32.32 -1.20
C GLN A 11 2.61 32.84 -1.57
N LEU A 12 3.63 31.98 -1.51
CA LEU A 12 5.02 32.27 -1.87
C LEU A 12 5.46 31.56 -3.16
N ALA A 13 4.55 30.84 -3.81
CA ALA A 13 4.83 30.08 -5.02
C ALA A 13 5.17 31.04 -6.17
N PRO A 14 6.31 30.85 -6.86
CA PRO A 14 6.61 31.64 -8.05
C PRO A 14 5.61 31.33 -9.17
N GLY A 15 5.33 32.32 -10.02
CA GLY A 15 4.42 32.19 -11.17
C GLY A 15 4.74 31.00 -12.09
N HIS A 16 5.99 30.53 -12.12
CA HIS A 16 6.39 29.34 -12.87
C HIS A 16 5.64 28.06 -12.50
N ILE A 17 5.20 27.90 -11.24
CA ILE A 17 4.37 26.74 -10.86
C ILE A 17 3.02 26.80 -11.58
N HIS A 18 2.41 27.98 -11.63
CA HIS A 18 1.18 28.24 -12.36
C HIS A 18 1.38 28.05 -13.88
N ASP A 19 2.45 28.63 -14.44
CA ASP A 19 2.77 28.54 -15.87
C ASP A 19 2.92 27.09 -16.35
N ILE A 20 3.62 26.25 -15.56
CA ILE A 20 3.81 24.83 -15.89
C ILE A 20 2.47 24.08 -15.86
N ARG A 21 1.67 24.29 -14.81
CA ARG A 21 0.33 23.67 -14.66
C ARG A 21 -0.60 24.09 -15.79
N GLN A 22 -0.67 25.39 -16.10
CA GLN A 22 -1.43 25.93 -17.22
C GLN A 22 -1.04 25.25 -18.54
N ARG A 23 0.27 25.21 -18.84
CA ARG A 23 0.75 24.63 -20.10
C ARG A 23 0.49 23.12 -20.22
N VAL A 24 0.62 22.37 -19.13
CA VAL A 24 0.49 20.91 -19.15
C VAL A 24 -0.96 20.46 -19.00
N PHE A 25 -1.68 20.95 -18.00
CA PHE A 25 -3.04 20.48 -17.71
C PHE A 25 -4.08 21.16 -18.59
N ILE A 26 -4.04 22.49 -18.72
CA ILE A 26 -5.06 23.23 -19.46
C ILE A 26 -4.75 23.24 -20.96
N ASP A 27 -3.58 23.74 -21.35
CA ASP A 27 -3.28 23.96 -22.78
C ASP A 27 -3.08 22.63 -23.53
N GLU A 28 -2.39 21.67 -22.92
CA GLU A 28 -2.06 20.37 -23.54
C GLU A 28 -3.14 19.32 -23.26
N GLN A 29 -3.45 19.03 -21.99
CA GLN A 29 -4.40 17.96 -21.63
C GLN A 29 -5.87 18.38 -21.69
N LYS A 30 -6.16 19.67 -21.90
CA LYS A 30 -7.52 20.21 -22.02
C LYS A 30 -8.38 20.07 -20.75
N VAL A 31 -7.74 20.01 -19.58
CA VAL A 31 -8.44 20.14 -18.29
C VAL A 31 -9.12 21.52 -18.25
N PRO A 32 -10.42 21.60 -17.89
CA PRO A 32 -11.10 22.89 -17.73
C PRO A 32 -10.38 23.78 -16.70
N PRO A 33 -10.10 25.06 -17.01
CA PRO A 33 -9.36 25.95 -16.12
C PRO A 33 -9.94 26.05 -14.70
N GLU A 34 -11.26 25.98 -14.57
CA GLU A 34 -11.99 26.01 -13.30
C GLU A 34 -11.79 24.77 -12.42
N LEU A 35 -11.29 23.67 -12.97
CA LEU A 35 -10.99 22.43 -12.22
C LEU A 35 -9.51 22.30 -11.85
N GLU A 36 -8.62 23.07 -12.49
CA GLU A 36 -7.18 22.96 -12.26
C GLU A 36 -6.78 23.51 -10.87
N TRP A 37 -7.39 24.62 -10.47
CA TRP A 37 -7.10 25.35 -9.23
C TRP A 37 -8.13 24.96 -8.17
N ASP A 38 -7.68 24.40 -7.05
CA ASP A 38 -8.58 23.87 -6.01
C ASP A 38 -8.18 24.31 -4.60
N ASP A 39 -9.07 24.08 -3.64
CA ASP A 39 -8.88 24.46 -2.23
C ASP A 39 -7.65 23.79 -1.58
N THR A 40 -7.17 22.69 -2.16
CA THR A 40 -5.99 22.00 -1.62
C THR A 40 -4.68 22.69 -2.01
N ASP A 41 -4.71 23.59 -3.00
CA ASP A 41 -3.53 24.40 -3.35
C ASP A 41 -3.05 25.23 -2.15
N GLU A 42 -3.97 25.82 -1.37
CA GLU A 42 -3.64 26.68 -0.22
C GLU A 42 -2.92 25.94 0.92
N ILE A 43 -3.22 24.65 1.12
CA ILE A 43 -2.66 23.83 2.20
C ILE A 43 -1.49 22.96 1.75
N ALA A 44 -1.21 22.92 0.45
CA ALA A 44 -0.17 22.06 -0.09
C ALA A 44 1.22 22.71 -0.03
N ASP A 45 2.22 21.84 0.12
CA ASP A 45 3.59 22.14 -0.21
C ASP A 45 3.80 21.96 -1.71
N HIS A 46 4.22 23.02 -2.40
CA HIS A 46 4.46 23.01 -3.84
C HIS A 46 5.96 22.90 -4.14
N TYR A 47 6.30 22.00 -5.06
CA TYR A 47 7.68 21.67 -5.39
C TYR A 47 7.97 22.03 -6.83
N LEU A 48 8.89 22.98 -7.04
CA LEU A 48 9.38 23.36 -8.36
C LEU A 48 10.70 22.62 -8.66
N ALA A 49 10.71 21.87 -9.75
CA ALA A 49 11.92 21.26 -10.30
C ALA A 49 12.62 22.26 -11.22
N VAL A 50 13.90 22.56 -10.93
CA VAL A 50 14.73 23.50 -11.70
C VAL A 50 16.05 22.87 -12.12
N LEU A 51 16.55 23.29 -13.29
CA LEU A 51 17.90 22.96 -13.75
C LEU A 51 18.98 23.76 -12.99
N PRO A 52 20.29 23.44 -13.14
CA PRO A 52 21.37 24.17 -12.47
C PRO A 52 21.41 25.67 -12.78
N ASP A 53 20.91 26.08 -13.95
CA ASP A 53 20.76 27.47 -14.38
C ASP A 53 19.46 28.13 -13.88
N ASN A 54 18.70 27.43 -13.03
CA ASN A 54 17.40 27.81 -12.48
C ASN A 54 16.23 27.80 -13.48
N THR A 55 16.38 27.22 -14.66
CA THR A 55 15.26 27.03 -15.58
C THR A 55 14.21 26.10 -14.95
N PRO A 56 12.93 26.53 -14.82
CA PRO A 56 11.85 25.68 -14.30
C PRO A 56 11.43 24.63 -15.34
N VAL A 57 11.37 23.37 -14.92
CA VAL A 57 11.14 22.23 -15.84
C VAL A 57 10.01 21.29 -15.42
N GLY A 58 9.55 21.40 -14.18
CA GLY A 58 8.41 20.62 -13.70
C GLY A 58 7.94 21.08 -12.33
N THR A 59 6.75 20.63 -11.95
CA THR A 59 6.14 20.93 -10.66
C THR A 59 5.35 19.74 -10.13
N ALA A 60 5.10 19.73 -8.83
CA ALA A 60 4.20 18.82 -8.14
C ALA A 60 3.75 19.46 -6.82
N ARG A 61 2.73 18.90 -6.20
CA ARG A 61 2.34 19.27 -4.83
C ARG A 61 2.24 18.05 -3.93
N LEU A 62 2.49 18.27 -2.64
CA LEU A 62 2.33 17.32 -1.54
C LEU A 62 1.45 17.96 -0.48
N PHE A 63 0.40 17.26 -0.04
CA PHE A 63 -0.46 17.74 1.04
C PHE A 63 -0.99 16.58 1.87
N SER A 64 -1.60 16.87 3.02
CA SER A 64 -2.31 15.90 3.84
C SER A 64 -3.61 16.50 4.33
N THR A 65 -4.69 15.71 4.34
CA THR A 65 -5.99 16.13 4.88
C THR A 65 -6.28 15.50 6.24
N LEU A 66 -5.67 14.34 6.54
CA LEU A 66 -5.80 13.56 7.77
C LEU A 66 -4.43 12.92 8.06
N GLY A 67 -3.87 13.19 9.26
CA GLY A 67 -2.43 13.18 9.58
C GLY A 67 -1.62 11.89 9.45
N GLU A 68 -2.10 10.87 8.75
CA GLU A 68 -1.34 9.64 8.45
C GLU A 68 -1.20 9.37 6.94
N THR A 69 -1.84 10.18 6.08
CA THR A 69 -1.82 9.99 4.63
C THR A 69 -1.36 11.27 3.92
N ALA A 70 -0.32 11.13 3.11
CA ALA A 70 0.13 12.14 2.17
C ALA A 70 -0.54 11.95 0.81
N HIS A 71 -0.76 13.05 0.10
CA HIS A 71 -1.31 13.07 -1.24
C HIS A 71 -0.33 13.78 -2.18
N ILE A 72 0.11 13.05 -3.21
CA ILE A 72 0.89 13.63 -4.31
C ILE A 72 -0.09 13.99 -5.44
N GLY A 73 0.00 15.22 -5.92
CA GLY A 73 -0.84 15.73 -7.00
C GLY A 73 -0.13 16.71 -7.90
N ARG A 74 -0.82 17.11 -8.97
CA ARG A 74 -0.37 18.13 -9.93
C ARG A 74 1.05 17.92 -10.45
N MET A 75 1.45 16.65 -10.61
CA MET A 75 2.73 16.29 -11.20
C MET A 75 2.75 16.64 -12.69
N ALA A 76 3.53 17.66 -13.06
CA ALA A 76 3.62 18.15 -14.42
C ALA A 76 5.08 18.39 -14.81
N ILE A 77 5.52 17.78 -15.91
CA ILE A 77 6.84 18.02 -16.51
C ILE A 77 6.64 18.69 -17.87
N MET A 78 7.38 19.77 -18.09
CA MET A 78 7.37 20.51 -19.35
C MET A 78 7.76 19.59 -20.53
N PRO A 79 7.06 19.65 -21.68
CA PRO A 79 7.23 18.69 -22.79
C PRO A 79 8.69 18.45 -23.21
N GLY A 80 9.49 19.51 -23.33
CA GLY A 80 10.90 19.43 -23.74
C GLY A 80 11.83 18.69 -22.76
N PHE A 81 11.38 18.43 -21.54
CA PHE A 81 12.16 17.80 -20.46
C PHE A 81 11.66 16.40 -20.06
N ARG A 82 10.60 15.92 -20.71
CA ARG A 82 10.07 14.55 -20.50
C ARG A 82 11.05 13.50 -21.01
N GLY A 83 10.97 12.30 -20.44
CA GLY A 83 11.88 11.19 -20.77
C GLY A 83 13.34 11.38 -20.32
N ARG A 84 13.63 12.42 -19.54
CA ARG A 84 15.00 12.74 -19.04
C ARG A 84 15.22 12.45 -17.56
N GLY A 85 14.29 11.71 -16.94
CA GLY A 85 14.32 11.35 -15.51
C GLY A 85 13.84 12.45 -14.53
N VAL A 86 13.33 13.59 -15.01
CA VAL A 86 12.87 14.68 -14.13
C VAL A 86 11.70 14.26 -13.26
N GLY A 87 10.68 13.64 -13.86
CA GLY A 87 9.49 13.18 -13.15
C GLY A 87 9.82 12.15 -12.08
N GLU A 88 10.69 11.19 -12.39
CA GLU A 88 11.15 10.17 -11.45
C GLU A 88 11.93 10.79 -10.29
N ALA A 89 12.85 11.72 -10.58
CA ALA A 89 13.61 12.42 -9.55
C ALA A 89 12.69 13.27 -8.65
N LEU A 90 11.67 13.91 -9.22
CA LEU A 90 10.69 14.69 -8.48
C LEU A 90 9.81 13.79 -7.59
N LEU A 91 9.24 12.72 -8.14
CA LEU A 91 8.44 11.77 -7.39
C LEU A 91 9.24 11.16 -6.23
N ARG A 92 10.49 10.76 -6.49
CA ARG A 92 11.40 10.25 -5.46
C ARG A 92 11.61 11.27 -4.34
N HIS A 93 11.83 12.53 -4.68
CA HIS A 93 11.98 13.59 -3.69
C HIS A 93 10.72 13.72 -2.81
N LEU A 94 9.52 13.67 -3.41
CA LEU A 94 8.26 13.73 -2.66
C LEU A 94 8.06 12.50 -1.75
N ILE A 95 8.45 11.31 -2.21
CA ILE A 95 8.41 10.09 -1.37
C ILE A 95 9.34 10.26 -0.16
N THR A 96 10.55 10.75 -0.37
CA THR A 96 11.50 11.01 0.73
C THR A 96 10.98 12.07 1.71
N GLU A 97 10.37 13.15 1.21
CA GLU A 97 9.75 14.17 2.06
C GLU A 97 8.59 13.60 2.87
N ALA A 98 7.76 12.74 2.27
CA ALA A 98 6.63 12.13 2.96
C ALA A 98 7.02 10.98 3.90
N ALA A 99 8.15 10.31 3.65
CA ALA A 99 8.56 9.10 4.35
C ALA A 99 8.79 9.27 5.86
N GLY A 100 9.15 10.48 6.30
CA GLY A 100 9.39 10.76 7.71
C GLY A 100 8.11 10.95 8.53
N ASP A 101 7.03 11.39 7.89
CA ASP A 101 5.83 11.89 8.57
C ASP A 101 4.57 11.06 8.27
N TYR A 102 4.58 10.27 7.17
CA TYR A 102 3.41 9.56 6.69
C TYR A 102 3.65 8.08 6.46
N HIS A 103 2.68 7.28 6.87
CA HIS A 103 2.68 5.84 6.65
C HIS A 103 1.99 5.45 5.34
N GLU A 104 1.30 6.37 4.68
CA GLU A 104 0.68 6.13 3.37
C GLU A 104 0.86 7.33 2.46
N ILE A 105 1.19 7.08 1.19
CA ILE A 105 1.11 8.09 0.13
C ILE A 105 0.05 7.65 -0.87
N ARG A 106 -0.86 8.54 -1.22
CA ARG A 106 -1.88 8.35 -2.26
C ARG A 106 -1.68 9.32 -3.41
N LEU A 107 -2.12 8.90 -4.59
CA LEU A 107 -2.20 9.75 -5.76
C LEU A 107 -3.33 9.28 -6.67
N SER A 108 -3.87 10.22 -7.46
CA SER A 108 -4.74 9.90 -8.58
C SER A 108 -3.88 9.86 -9.85
N ALA A 109 -3.75 8.68 -10.44
CA ALA A 109 -2.93 8.47 -11.64
C ALA A 109 -3.81 8.45 -12.88
N GLN A 110 -3.44 9.26 -13.87
CA GLN A 110 -3.94 9.09 -15.24
C GLN A 110 -3.54 7.71 -15.77
N GLU A 111 -4.39 7.06 -16.55
CA GLU A 111 -4.19 5.65 -16.97
C GLU A 111 -2.83 5.40 -17.64
N TYR A 112 -2.36 6.33 -18.49
CA TYR A 112 -1.06 6.19 -19.15
C TYR A 112 0.13 6.33 -18.19
N ALA A 113 -0.06 6.94 -17.01
CA ALA A 113 0.98 7.18 -16.02
C ALA A 113 1.09 6.05 -14.98
N ILE A 114 0.19 5.06 -14.99
CA ILE A 114 0.23 3.91 -14.08
C ILE A 114 1.60 3.23 -14.09
N PRO A 115 2.22 2.89 -15.26
CA PRO A 115 3.53 2.23 -15.25
C PRO A 115 4.64 3.11 -14.68
N PHE A 116 4.50 4.44 -14.74
CA PHE A 116 5.45 5.37 -14.13
C PHE A 116 5.42 5.27 -12.60
N TYR A 117 4.23 5.27 -12.01
CA TYR A 117 4.07 5.15 -10.56
C TYR A 117 4.37 3.73 -10.04
N GLN A 118 4.02 2.67 -10.79
CA GLN A 118 4.36 1.29 -10.43
C GLN A 118 5.87 1.07 -10.34
N ARG A 119 6.65 1.60 -11.29
CA ARG A 119 8.12 1.53 -11.22
C ARG A 119 8.71 2.21 -9.98
N SER A 120 7.95 3.12 -9.38
CA SER A 120 8.29 3.79 -8.13
C SER A 120 7.60 3.19 -6.90
N GLY A 121 7.01 1.99 -7.00
CA GLY A 121 6.47 1.25 -5.85
C GLY A 121 5.03 1.59 -5.43
N PHE A 122 4.25 2.23 -6.30
CA PHE A 122 2.82 2.46 -6.08
C PHE A 122 1.97 1.37 -6.72
N HIS A 123 0.92 0.93 -6.03
CA HIS A 123 -0.06 -0.02 -6.56
C HIS A 123 -1.46 0.60 -6.62
N ALA A 124 -2.26 0.17 -7.60
CA ALA A 124 -3.65 0.60 -7.73
C ALA A 124 -4.54 -0.02 -6.64
N PHE A 125 -5.49 0.76 -6.10
CA PHE A 125 -6.41 0.30 -5.07
C PHE A 125 -7.87 0.73 -5.25
N SER A 126 -8.21 1.39 -6.36
CA SER A 126 -9.59 1.69 -6.75
C SER A 126 -9.93 1.20 -8.16
N ASP A 127 -11.20 1.29 -8.53
CA ASP A 127 -11.66 1.13 -9.91
C ASP A 127 -11.34 2.40 -10.72
N ARG A 128 -11.44 2.28 -12.04
CA ARG A 128 -11.25 3.44 -12.93
C ARG A 128 -12.40 4.43 -12.80
N TYR A 129 -12.09 5.71 -12.81
CA TYR A 129 -13.07 6.79 -12.78
C TYR A 129 -12.69 7.94 -13.72
N ASP A 130 -13.68 8.75 -14.10
CA ASP A 130 -13.46 9.98 -14.87
C ASP A 130 -13.11 11.12 -13.93
N ASP A 131 -12.02 11.83 -14.22
CA ASP A 131 -11.69 13.11 -13.62
C ASP A 131 -11.33 14.10 -14.74
N ALA A 132 -12.15 15.14 -14.88
CA ALA A 132 -12.06 16.15 -15.93
C ALA A 132 -12.00 15.59 -17.38
N GLY A 133 -12.70 14.48 -17.65
CA GLY A 133 -12.70 13.83 -18.97
C GLY A 133 -11.50 12.92 -19.22
N ILE A 134 -10.68 12.66 -18.20
CA ILE A 134 -9.49 11.81 -18.26
C ILE A 134 -9.71 10.60 -17.34
N SER A 135 -9.43 9.39 -17.85
CA SER A 135 -9.49 8.14 -17.08
C SER A 135 -8.38 8.09 -16.03
N HIS A 136 -8.79 7.97 -14.77
CA HIS A 136 -7.92 7.91 -13.59
C HIS A 136 -8.13 6.63 -12.79
N ILE A 137 -7.14 6.33 -11.95
CA ILE A 137 -7.17 5.28 -10.94
C ILE A 137 -6.41 5.75 -9.70
N ASP A 138 -6.90 5.44 -8.50
CA ASP A 138 -6.16 5.76 -7.29
C ASP A 138 -5.05 4.72 -7.07
N MET A 139 -3.86 5.24 -6.79
CA MET A 139 -2.69 4.43 -6.45
C MET A 139 -2.14 4.85 -5.09
N ARG A 140 -1.48 3.91 -4.41
CA ARG A 140 -0.90 4.15 -3.09
C ARG A 140 0.42 3.43 -2.85
N CYS A 141 1.18 3.94 -1.89
CA CYS A 141 2.29 3.27 -1.23
C CYS A 141 1.96 3.17 0.27
N LEU A 142 2.04 1.96 0.85
CA LEU A 142 1.72 1.69 2.26
C LEU A 142 2.95 1.63 3.16
N ALA A 143 4.16 1.75 2.60
CA ALA A 143 5.43 1.77 3.33
C ALA A 143 6.40 2.82 2.76
N PRO A 144 6.10 4.14 2.86
CA PRO A 144 6.92 5.19 2.27
C PRO A 144 8.39 5.20 2.74
N ALA A 145 8.64 4.91 4.02
CA ALA A 145 10.00 4.83 4.57
C ALA A 145 10.83 3.73 3.90
N LEU A 146 10.29 2.51 3.81
CA LEU A 146 10.95 1.39 3.14
C LEU A 146 11.12 1.63 1.64
N LEU A 147 10.15 2.29 1.02
CA LEU A 147 10.23 2.66 -0.38
C LEU A 147 11.36 3.67 -0.63
N ALA A 148 11.48 4.70 0.21
CA ALA A 148 12.52 5.72 0.10
C ALA A 148 13.94 5.11 0.20
N GLU A 149 14.15 4.14 1.09
CA GLU A 149 15.41 3.37 1.20
C GLU A 149 15.71 2.59 -0.09
N ALA A 150 14.69 1.96 -0.67
CA ALA A 150 14.86 1.00 -1.75
C ALA A 150 15.00 1.62 -3.16
N LEU A 151 14.41 2.80 -3.39
CA LEU A 151 14.39 3.42 -4.71
C LEU A 151 15.80 3.73 -5.27
N GLU A 152 16.86 3.71 -4.46
CA GLU A 152 18.24 3.92 -4.96
C GLU A 152 18.76 2.72 -5.75
N GLN A 153 18.19 1.55 -5.49
CA GLN A 153 18.78 0.26 -5.86
C GLN A 153 17.84 -0.61 -6.68
N LYS A 154 16.53 -0.34 -6.62
CA LYS A 154 15.49 -1.25 -7.14
C LYS A 154 14.56 -0.57 -8.14
N SER A 155 14.12 -1.33 -9.13
CA SER A 155 13.04 -0.95 -10.05
C SER A 155 11.76 -1.68 -9.62
N ALA A 156 10.61 -0.98 -9.58
CA ALA A 156 9.32 -1.50 -9.13
C ALA A 156 9.33 -2.20 -7.74
N PRO A 157 9.92 -1.58 -6.70
CA PRO A 157 9.93 -2.18 -5.37
C PRO A 157 8.52 -2.38 -4.80
N MET A 158 8.29 -3.50 -4.12
CA MET A 158 7.05 -3.82 -3.41
C MET A 158 5.80 -3.93 -4.29
N ILE A 159 5.95 -4.27 -5.57
CA ILE A 159 4.80 -4.57 -6.45
C ILE A 159 4.52 -6.07 -6.47
N LEU A 160 3.32 -6.46 -6.03
CA LEU A 160 2.87 -7.86 -5.98
C LEU A 160 2.90 -8.51 -7.38
N GLY A 161 3.54 -9.67 -7.49
CA GLY A 161 3.76 -10.39 -8.75
C GLY A 161 4.99 -9.93 -9.54
N GLU A 162 5.54 -8.75 -9.27
CA GLU A 162 6.67 -8.18 -10.03
C GLU A 162 7.98 -8.16 -9.24
N ASP A 163 7.94 -7.79 -7.94
CA ASP A 163 9.15 -7.68 -7.12
C ASP A 163 9.58 -9.04 -6.54
N SER A 164 10.65 -9.61 -7.11
CA SER A 164 11.25 -10.88 -6.71
C SER A 164 12.23 -10.77 -5.53
N ASP A 165 12.53 -9.56 -5.06
CA ASP A 165 13.50 -9.37 -3.99
C ASP A 165 12.96 -9.81 -2.64
N THR A 166 13.90 -10.16 -1.75
CA THR A 166 13.60 -10.44 -0.35
C THR A 166 13.68 -9.17 0.48
N TRP A 167 12.60 -8.85 1.20
CA TRP A 167 12.52 -7.73 2.13
C TRP A 167 12.64 -8.24 3.55
N LEU A 168 13.83 -8.14 4.13
CA LEU A 168 14.07 -8.55 5.51
C LEU A 168 13.45 -7.55 6.48
N PHE A 169 12.98 -8.06 7.62
CA PHE A 169 12.53 -7.25 8.75
C PHE A 169 12.97 -7.89 10.06
N SER A 170 13.35 -7.06 11.03
CA SER A 170 13.82 -7.49 12.36
C SER A 170 13.20 -6.68 13.49
N ASP A 171 12.32 -5.75 13.17
CA ASP A 171 11.59 -4.90 14.09
C ASP A 171 10.10 -4.88 13.70
N GLU A 172 9.26 -4.55 14.67
CA GLU A 172 7.81 -4.58 14.51
C GLU A 172 7.32 -3.59 13.43
N ASN A 173 7.85 -2.37 13.39
CA ASN A 173 7.38 -1.36 12.45
C ASN A 173 7.61 -1.78 11.00
N ARG A 174 8.83 -2.23 10.68
CA ARG A 174 9.18 -2.72 9.33
C ARG A 174 8.37 -3.96 8.95
N MET A 175 8.10 -4.85 9.90
CA MET A 175 7.22 -6.00 9.69
C MET A 175 5.78 -5.56 9.36
N LEU A 176 5.23 -4.62 10.13
CA LEU A 176 3.87 -4.12 9.94
C LEU A 176 3.69 -3.41 8.59
N ASP A 177 4.67 -2.59 8.19
CA ASP A 177 4.69 -1.90 6.90
C ASP A 177 4.68 -2.90 5.72
N LEU A 178 5.42 -4.00 5.84
CA LEU A 178 5.47 -5.07 4.83
C LEU A 178 4.20 -5.93 4.85
N ILE A 179 3.63 -6.23 6.03
CA ILE A 179 2.32 -6.88 6.16
C ILE A 179 1.26 -6.05 5.42
N ASP A 180 1.19 -4.75 5.70
CA ASP A 180 0.19 -3.89 5.08
C ASP A 180 0.43 -3.75 3.57
N SER A 181 1.69 -3.65 3.14
CA SER A 181 2.03 -3.55 1.73
C SER A 181 1.68 -4.82 0.93
N VAL A 182 1.91 -6.01 1.50
CA VAL A 182 1.53 -7.28 0.87
C VAL A 182 0.01 -7.46 0.91
N ALA A 183 -0.62 -7.25 2.07
CA ALA A 183 -2.06 -7.43 2.25
C ALA A 183 -2.88 -6.46 1.40
N GLY A 184 -2.41 -5.21 1.26
CA GLY A 184 -3.11 -4.16 0.52
C GLY A 184 -3.13 -4.34 -0.98
N GLN A 185 -2.31 -5.26 -1.52
CA GLN A 185 -2.27 -5.60 -2.94
C GLN A 185 -3.05 -6.86 -3.29
N ALA A 186 -3.48 -7.64 -2.29
CA ALA A 186 -4.25 -8.86 -2.52
C ALA A 186 -5.54 -8.56 -3.32
N GLY A 187 -5.76 -9.35 -4.37
CA GLY A 187 -6.90 -9.26 -5.27
C GLY A 187 -7.97 -10.31 -5.04
N GLN A 188 -7.58 -11.51 -4.60
CA GLN A 188 -8.47 -12.67 -4.50
C GLN A 188 -8.41 -13.35 -3.14
N ARG A 189 -7.22 -13.55 -2.56
CA ARG A 189 -7.13 -14.23 -1.27
C ARG A 189 -6.05 -13.68 -0.36
N LEU A 190 -6.33 -13.76 0.94
CA LEU A 190 -5.35 -13.57 2.00
C LEU A 190 -5.49 -14.68 3.03
N TRP A 191 -4.46 -15.50 3.18
CA TRP A 191 -4.44 -16.58 4.15
C TRP A 191 -3.39 -16.29 5.22
N LEU A 192 -3.77 -16.36 6.49
CA LEU A 192 -2.92 -16.03 7.62
C LEU A 192 -2.86 -17.22 8.58
N TYR A 193 -1.65 -17.65 8.91
CA TYR A 193 -1.36 -18.65 9.91
C TYR A 193 -0.51 -18.06 11.02
N ASP A 194 -0.99 -18.09 12.26
CA ASP A 194 -0.26 -17.60 13.43
C ASP A 194 -0.70 -18.35 14.70
N ARG A 195 -0.02 -18.20 15.84
CA ARG A 195 -0.44 -18.80 17.11
C ARG A 195 -1.72 -18.17 17.64
N VAL A 196 -1.78 -16.83 17.60
CA VAL A 196 -2.90 -16.01 18.06
C VAL A 196 -3.03 -14.80 17.13
N LEU A 197 -4.23 -14.27 16.95
CA LEU A 197 -4.39 -12.94 16.36
C LEU A 197 -4.03 -11.86 17.40
N GLU A 198 -2.74 -11.56 17.54
CA GLU A 198 -2.26 -10.53 18.46
C GLU A 198 -2.85 -9.14 18.14
N HIS A 199 -3.26 -8.41 19.18
CA HIS A 199 -3.99 -7.15 19.02
C HIS A 199 -3.12 -6.02 18.43
N ASN A 200 -1.84 -5.97 18.77
CA ASN A 200 -0.89 -5.00 18.21
C ASN A 200 -0.60 -5.27 16.72
N LEU A 201 -0.64 -6.54 16.28
CA LEU A 201 -0.35 -6.89 14.89
C LEU A 201 -1.60 -6.80 14.01
N TYR A 202 -2.69 -7.45 14.41
CA TYR A 202 -3.83 -7.74 13.54
C TYR A 202 -5.11 -6.97 13.89
N ASP A 203 -5.19 -6.28 15.04
CA ASP A 203 -6.36 -5.45 15.41
C ASP A 203 -6.20 -3.96 15.01
N ARG A 204 -5.12 -3.64 14.30
CA ARG A 204 -4.82 -2.30 13.78
C ARG A 204 -5.91 -1.83 12.81
N HIS A 205 -6.23 -0.53 12.85
CA HIS A 205 -7.25 0.06 11.96
C HIS A 205 -6.91 -0.17 10.48
N ARG A 206 -5.66 0.11 10.10
CA ARG A 206 -5.15 -0.07 8.74
C ARG A 206 -5.33 -1.50 8.23
N PHE A 207 -4.83 -2.49 8.96
CA PHE A 207 -4.96 -3.89 8.56
C PHE A 207 -6.43 -4.31 8.38
N ARG A 208 -7.32 -3.89 9.30
CA ARG A 208 -8.76 -4.16 9.19
C ARG A 208 -9.38 -3.54 7.94
N GLU A 209 -9.01 -2.32 7.57
CA GLU A 209 -9.45 -1.70 6.31
C GLU A 209 -8.97 -2.48 5.09
N LEU A 210 -7.72 -2.97 5.08
CA LEU A 210 -7.19 -3.80 3.99
C LEU A 210 -7.94 -5.13 3.85
N ILE A 211 -8.14 -5.84 4.95
CA ILE A 211 -8.93 -7.09 4.97
C ILE A 211 -10.37 -6.83 4.51
N SER A 212 -10.96 -5.74 4.99
CA SER A 212 -12.33 -5.38 4.65
C SER A 212 -12.48 -4.99 3.18
N ALA A 213 -11.49 -4.30 2.60
CA ALA A 213 -11.46 -3.95 1.19
C ALA A 213 -11.34 -5.21 0.32
N LEU A 214 -10.40 -6.11 0.64
CA LEU A 214 -10.24 -7.40 -0.06
C LEU A 214 -11.54 -8.21 -0.04
N ALA A 215 -12.15 -8.36 1.14
CA ALA A 215 -13.38 -9.15 1.31
C ALA A 215 -14.58 -8.60 0.52
N ARG A 216 -14.60 -7.30 0.22
CA ARG A 216 -15.66 -6.65 -0.60
C ARG A 216 -15.32 -6.56 -2.08
N ARG A 217 -14.05 -6.72 -2.45
CA ARG A 217 -13.54 -6.50 -3.81
C ARG A 217 -14.20 -7.36 -4.86
N HIS A 218 -14.31 -8.67 -4.62
CA HIS A 218 -14.84 -9.62 -5.59
C HIS A 218 -15.65 -10.73 -4.92
N ARG A 219 -16.60 -11.31 -5.66
CA ARG A 219 -17.43 -12.43 -5.17
C ARG A 219 -16.67 -13.73 -4.91
N LEU A 220 -15.40 -13.80 -5.30
CA LEU A 220 -14.50 -14.92 -5.02
C LEU A 220 -13.41 -14.53 -4.01
N SER A 221 -13.45 -13.30 -3.47
CA SER A 221 -12.51 -12.89 -2.45
C SER A 221 -12.66 -13.76 -1.21
N GLU A 222 -11.51 -14.15 -0.66
CA GLU A 222 -11.43 -15.06 0.48
C GLU A 222 -10.34 -14.64 1.46
N VAL A 223 -10.69 -14.59 2.73
CA VAL A 223 -9.75 -14.37 3.83
C VAL A 223 -9.88 -15.53 4.81
N ARG A 224 -8.77 -16.23 5.06
CA ARG A 224 -8.72 -17.38 5.97
C ARG A 224 -7.72 -17.14 7.07
N LEU A 225 -8.15 -17.27 8.31
CA LEU A 225 -7.34 -17.06 9.50
C LEU A 225 -7.24 -18.40 10.25
N LEU A 226 -6.04 -18.98 10.31
CA LEU A 226 -5.81 -20.24 11.01
C LEU A 226 -4.94 -19.97 12.23
N ILE A 227 -5.47 -20.21 13.42
CA ILE A 227 -4.77 -19.95 14.67
C ILE A 227 -4.72 -21.16 15.61
N HIS A 228 -3.86 -21.09 16.63
CA HIS A 228 -3.76 -22.13 17.65
C HIS A 228 -4.71 -21.90 18.82
N ASP A 229 -4.82 -20.65 19.26
CA ASP A 229 -5.57 -20.28 20.46
C ASP A 229 -6.41 -19.01 20.22
N ASP A 230 -7.73 -19.15 20.41
CA ASP A 230 -8.73 -18.07 20.35
C ASP A 230 -9.06 -17.49 21.74
N GLY A 231 -8.57 -18.08 22.83
CA GLY A 231 -8.80 -17.60 24.19
C GLY A 231 -8.48 -16.10 24.39
N PRO A 232 -7.36 -15.56 23.85
CA PRO A 232 -7.06 -14.13 23.92
C PRO A 232 -8.10 -13.24 23.20
N LEU A 233 -8.75 -13.74 22.15
CA LEU A 233 -9.75 -13.01 21.36
C LEU A 233 -11.12 -12.97 22.04
N VAL A 234 -11.40 -13.97 22.88
CA VAL A 234 -12.61 -14.02 23.71
C VAL A 234 -12.47 -13.10 24.92
N LYS A 235 -11.30 -13.11 25.57
CA LYS A 235 -11.01 -12.28 26.75
C LYS A 235 -10.99 -10.79 26.43
N ARG A 236 -10.49 -10.42 25.26
CA ARG A 236 -10.43 -9.03 24.79
C ARG A 236 -11.04 -8.96 23.40
N ARG A 237 -12.08 -8.12 23.27
CA ARG A 237 -12.81 -7.91 22.01
C ARG A 237 -11.86 -7.49 20.89
N HIS A 238 -11.67 -8.39 19.92
CA HIS A 238 -10.84 -8.16 18.74
C HIS A 238 -11.70 -7.71 17.56
N LYS A 239 -11.44 -6.54 16.98
CA LYS A 239 -12.31 -5.94 15.95
C LYS A 239 -12.26 -6.67 14.62
N LEU A 240 -11.20 -7.43 14.33
CA LEU A 240 -11.19 -8.35 13.18
C LEU A 240 -12.25 -9.45 13.30
N VAL A 241 -12.54 -9.93 14.51
CA VAL A 241 -13.62 -10.91 14.76
C VAL A 241 -14.99 -10.26 14.50
N GLU A 242 -15.18 -8.99 14.87
CA GLU A 242 -16.39 -8.24 14.51
C GLU A 242 -16.55 -8.11 12.98
N LEU A 243 -15.46 -7.84 12.26
CA LEU A 243 -15.46 -7.76 10.80
C LEU A 243 -15.84 -9.11 10.17
N MET A 244 -15.30 -10.22 10.69
CA MET A 244 -15.65 -11.58 10.25
C MET A 244 -17.15 -11.84 10.38
N ARG A 245 -17.77 -11.43 11.49
CA ARG A 245 -19.22 -11.61 11.71
C ARG A 245 -20.07 -10.80 10.74
N ARG A 246 -19.56 -9.66 10.25
CA ARG A 246 -20.23 -8.85 9.22
C ARG A 246 -20.07 -9.43 7.81
N LEU A 247 -18.99 -10.18 7.56
CA LEU A 247 -18.66 -10.77 6.26
C LEU A 247 -18.34 -12.27 6.37
N PRO A 248 -19.25 -13.10 6.91
CA PRO A 248 -18.95 -14.48 7.28
C PRO A 248 -18.72 -15.42 6.08
N SER A 249 -19.20 -15.05 4.89
CA SER A 249 -18.94 -15.80 3.65
C SER A 249 -17.61 -15.44 2.98
N ARG A 250 -16.87 -14.48 3.55
CA ARG A 250 -15.61 -13.95 2.99
C ARG A 250 -14.44 -14.09 3.94
N ILE A 251 -14.68 -14.03 5.24
CA ILE A 251 -13.63 -14.07 6.25
C ILE A 251 -13.95 -15.20 7.22
N GLU A 252 -13.14 -16.25 7.17
CA GLU A 252 -13.29 -17.44 8.01
C GLU A 252 -12.10 -17.56 8.97
N LEU A 253 -12.38 -18.08 10.17
CA LEU A 253 -11.36 -18.43 11.15
C LEU A 253 -11.53 -19.87 11.62
N ARG A 254 -10.41 -20.58 11.71
CA ARG A 254 -10.33 -21.92 12.27
C ARG A 254 -9.22 -22.02 13.30
N LEU A 255 -9.41 -22.95 14.22
CA LEU A 255 -8.37 -23.42 15.12
C LEU A 255 -7.70 -24.64 14.49
N VAL A 256 -6.37 -24.70 14.56
CA VAL A 256 -5.62 -25.91 14.19
C VAL A 256 -6.08 -27.10 15.05
N SER A 257 -6.02 -28.29 14.46
CA SER A 257 -6.24 -29.53 15.23
C SER A 257 -4.98 -29.88 16.02
N GLN A 258 -5.14 -30.25 17.29
CA GLN A 258 -4.03 -30.71 18.13
C GLN A 258 -3.46 -32.05 17.68
N ASP A 259 -4.25 -32.84 16.93
CA ASP A 259 -3.88 -34.17 16.46
C ASP A 259 -3.30 -34.17 15.02
N TYR A 260 -3.08 -32.99 14.44
CA TYR A 260 -2.59 -32.84 13.07
C TYR A 260 -1.25 -32.10 13.03
N PRO A 261 -0.28 -32.51 12.18
CA PRO A 261 0.98 -31.78 12.03
C PRO A 261 0.76 -30.32 11.60
N VAL A 262 1.47 -29.41 12.24
CA VAL A 262 1.38 -27.96 11.98
C VAL A 262 2.74 -27.40 11.56
N GLU A 263 2.72 -26.22 10.95
CA GLU A 263 3.94 -25.47 10.62
C GLU A 263 4.52 -24.81 11.87
N ASP A 264 5.85 -24.78 11.97
CA ASP A 264 6.55 -24.22 13.14
C ASP A 264 6.70 -22.68 13.08
N GLN A 265 6.31 -22.05 11.97
CA GLN A 265 6.48 -20.63 11.74
C GLN A 265 5.20 -19.97 11.23
N PRO A 266 4.88 -18.74 11.67
CA PRO A 266 3.72 -18.02 11.16
C PRO A 266 4.02 -17.42 9.78
N PHE A 267 2.98 -17.32 8.97
CA PHE A 267 3.07 -16.73 7.65
C PHE A 267 1.72 -16.13 7.19
N MET A 268 1.82 -15.18 6.27
CA MET A 268 0.69 -14.61 5.55
C MET A 268 0.94 -14.76 4.05
N LEU A 269 -0.06 -15.25 3.32
CA LEU A 269 -0.04 -15.40 1.87
C LEU A 269 -1.03 -14.41 1.26
N ALA A 270 -0.61 -13.70 0.23
CA ALA A 270 -1.47 -12.86 -0.61
C ALA A 270 -1.49 -13.43 -2.03
N ASP A 271 -2.68 -13.81 -2.49
CA ASP A 271 -2.91 -14.43 -3.80
C ASP A 271 -1.98 -15.62 -4.08
N ARG A 272 -1.27 -15.61 -5.22
CA ARG A 272 -0.34 -16.67 -5.63
C ARG A 272 1.12 -16.25 -5.52
N ASP A 273 1.37 -15.00 -5.11
CA ASP A 273 2.67 -14.35 -5.31
C ASP A 273 3.25 -13.80 -4.00
N GLY A 274 2.40 -13.23 -3.13
CA GLY A 274 2.83 -12.52 -1.94
C GLY A 274 3.00 -13.42 -0.73
N LEU A 275 4.06 -13.17 0.03
CA LEU A 275 4.42 -13.89 1.25
C LEU A 275 4.96 -12.91 2.29
N VAL A 276 4.49 -13.04 3.52
CA VAL A 276 5.18 -12.56 4.72
C VAL A 276 5.44 -13.77 5.60
N TYR A 277 6.68 -13.97 6.04
CA TYR A 277 7.11 -15.12 6.80
C TYR A 277 7.94 -14.66 8.00
N ARG A 278 7.58 -15.07 9.21
CA ARG A 278 8.41 -14.81 10.41
C ARG A 278 9.14 -16.09 10.80
N HIS A 279 10.31 -15.96 11.37
CA HIS A 279 11.11 -17.09 11.82
C HIS A 279 10.63 -17.68 13.15
N ASP A 280 9.79 -16.96 13.89
CA ASP A 280 9.28 -17.35 15.20
C ASP A 280 7.94 -16.66 15.52
N PHE A 281 7.09 -17.30 16.31
CA PHE A 281 5.76 -16.79 16.69
C PHE A 281 5.78 -15.59 17.65
N SER A 282 6.84 -15.41 18.43
CA SER A 282 6.98 -14.36 19.44
C SER A 282 7.86 -13.18 19.01
N LYS A 283 8.54 -13.33 17.88
CA LYS A 283 9.61 -12.44 17.43
C LYS A 283 9.32 -11.86 16.05
N PRO A 284 9.66 -10.59 15.78
CA PRO A 284 9.38 -9.96 14.51
C PRO A 284 10.28 -10.46 13.39
N GLU A 285 11.44 -11.07 13.65
CA GLU A 285 12.42 -11.41 12.61
C GLU A 285 11.85 -12.29 11.50
N GLY A 286 12.04 -11.87 10.25
CA GLY A 286 11.44 -12.53 9.10
C GLY A 286 11.76 -11.86 7.77
N TYR A 287 10.97 -12.21 6.77
CA TYR A 287 11.05 -11.63 5.44
C TYR A 287 9.70 -11.56 4.74
N ALA A 288 9.56 -10.57 3.86
CA ALA A 288 8.46 -10.46 2.92
C ALA A 288 8.98 -10.62 1.49
N LYS A 289 8.12 -11.16 0.63
CA LYS A 289 8.31 -11.22 -0.81
C LYS A 289 7.02 -10.87 -1.50
N PHE A 290 7.13 -10.13 -2.59
CA PHE A 290 6.00 -9.72 -3.41
C PHE A 290 5.84 -10.65 -4.63
N SER A 291 6.85 -11.45 -4.97
CA SER A 291 6.78 -12.49 -5.99
C SER A 291 7.60 -13.72 -5.57
N ASP A 292 6.93 -14.72 -4.97
CA ASP A 292 7.48 -16.06 -4.71
C ASP A 292 6.43 -17.17 -4.92
N PRO A 293 5.98 -17.40 -6.17
CA PRO A 293 4.91 -18.35 -6.44
C PRO A 293 5.25 -19.79 -6.04
N GLY A 294 6.53 -20.15 -6.04
CA GLY A 294 6.99 -21.47 -5.59
C GLY A 294 6.78 -21.66 -4.09
N ARG A 295 7.26 -20.73 -3.27
CA ARG A 295 7.11 -20.79 -1.81
C ARG A 295 5.66 -20.62 -1.38
N VAL A 296 4.92 -19.70 -2.02
CA VAL A 296 3.49 -19.49 -1.76
C VAL A 296 2.69 -20.76 -2.06
N LYS A 297 2.97 -21.47 -3.17
CA LYS A 297 2.31 -22.74 -3.48
C LYS A 297 2.53 -23.78 -2.39
N LEU A 298 3.78 -24.00 -1.97
CA LEU A 298 4.12 -24.97 -0.93
C LEU A 298 3.41 -24.65 0.40
N LEU A 299 3.50 -23.40 0.86
CA LEU A 299 2.86 -22.97 2.10
C LEU A 299 1.33 -23.01 2.00
N ALA A 300 0.76 -22.70 0.83
CA ALA A 300 -0.68 -22.80 0.59
C ALA A 300 -1.17 -24.26 0.65
N GLU A 301 -0.41 -25.22 0.12
CA GLU A 301 -0.74 -26.66 0.23
C GLU A 301 -0.70 -27.13 1.68
N ASN A 302 0.29 -26.68 2.46
CA ASN A 302 0.39 -27.00 3.89
C ASN A 302 -0.74 -26.33 4.69
N PHE A 303 -0.99 -25.05 4.42
CA PHE A 303 -2.11 -24.31 5.00
C PHE A 303 -3.44 -25.00 4.74
N GLN A 304 -3.70 -25.43 3.50
CA GLN A 304 -4.95 -26.09 3.14
C GLN A 304 -5.13 -27.41 3.92
N ARG A 305 -4.06 -28.20 4.06
CA ARG A 305 -4.10 -29.42 4.88
C ARG A 305 -4.43 -29.14 6.35
N MET A 306 -3.78 -28.15 6.95
CA MET A 306 -4.07 -27.74 8.33
C MET A 306 -5.49 -27.15 8.46
N TRP A 307 -5.95 -26.40 7.45
CA TRP A 307 -7.27 -25.79 7.40
C TRP A 307 -8.39 -26.82 7.34
N ASP A 308 -8.22 -27.86 6.52
CA ASP A 308 -9.19 -28.95 6.35
C ASP A 308 -9.31 -29.81 7.62
N ALA A 309 -8.21 -30.00 8.34
CA ALA A 309 -8.20 -30.65 9.65
C ALA A 309 -8.67 -29.71 10.79
N GLY A 310 -8.65 -28.40 10.56
CA GLY A 310 -8.99 -27.38 11.55
C GLY A 310 -10.47 -27.34 11.89
N ARG A 311 -10.79 -26.87 13.10
CA ARG A 311 -12.16 -26.76 13.61
C ARG A 311 -12.59 -25.30 13.72
N SER A 312 -13.88 -25.03 13.58
CA SER A 312 -14.40 -23.70 13.92
C SER A 312 -14.33 -23.46 15.43
N SER A 313 -14.10 -22.21 15.84
CA SER A 313 -14.27 -21.80 17.23
C SER A 313 -15.75 -21.78 17.62
N LEU A 314 -16.10 -22.44 18.72
CA LEU A 314 -17.42 -22.33 19.33
C LEU A 314 -17.54 -21.03 20.13
N GLU A 315 -16.50 -20.68 20.89
CA GLU A 315 -16.49 -19.50 21.76
C GLU A 315 -16.68 -18.20 20.97
N LEU A 316 -16.01 -18.05 19.82
CA LEU A 316 -16.15 -16.86 18.98
C LEU A 316 -17.53 -16.74 18.31
N ARG A 317 -18.28 -17.85 18.16
CA ARG A 317 -19.65 -17.83 17.64
C ARG A 317 -20.65 -17.32 18.69
N GLU A 318 -20.38 -17.59 19.96
CA GLU A 318 -21.28 -17.28 21.09
C GLU A 318 -21.06 -15.88 21.68
N LEU A 319 -20.00 -15.16 21.27
CA LEU A 319 -19.74 -13.80 21.73
C LEU A 319 -20.90 -12.83 21.40
N PRO A 320 -21.41 -12.05 22.39
CA PRO A 320 -22.42 -11.03 22.15
C PRO A 320 -21.88 -9.91 21.26
N LEU A 321 -22.76 -9.31 20.43
CA LEU A 321 -22.41 -8.24 19.49
C LEU A 321 -22.12 -6.92 20.20
#